data_AF-A0A3Q4GP66-F1
#
_entry.id   AF-A0A3Q4GP66-F1
#
_cell.length_a   1.000
_cell.length_b   1.000
_cell.length_c   1.000
_cell.angle_alpha   90.00
_cell.angle_beta   90.00
_cell.angle_gamma   90.00
#
_symmetry.space_group_name_H-M   'P 1'
#
loop_
_entity.id
_entity.type
_entity.pdbx_description
1 polymer ?
#
loop_
_entity_poly.entity_id
_entity_poly.type
_entity_poly.pdbx_seq_one_letter_code
_entity_poly.pdbx_strand_id
1 'polypeptide(L)' 'SSSAPGVTLLAVGLINKAVMSGDPRRLISALLLPSCGVDEVSPANACKYLTLLSQARQIKAQVTAQV' A
#
# COMPACT_ATOMS: atom_id res chain seq x y z
N SER A 1 -26.36 9.85 3.46
CA SER A 1 -26.06 8.67 2.61
C SER A 1 -24.83 9.01 1.78
N SER A 2 -23.65 8.59 2.24
CA SER A 2 -22.36 9.08 1.73
C SER A 2 -21.92 8.26 0.52
N SER A 3 -22.59 8.48 -0.62
CA SER A 3 -22.11 8.00 -1.91
C SER A 3 -21.04 8.99 -2.39
N ALA A 4 -19.77 8.69 -2.13
CA ALA A 4 -18.65 9.47 -2.66
C ALA A 4 -17.96 8.64 -3.75
N PRO A 5 -18.17 8.96 -5.05
CA PRO A 5 -17.44 8.32 -6.15
C PRO A 5 -15.98 8.77 -6.10
N GLY A 6 -15.09 7.91 -5.58
CA GLY A 6 -13.65 8.21 -5.52
C GLY A 6 -12.80 7.31 -4.61
N VAL A 7 -13.36 6.24 -4.05
CA VAL A 7 -12.70 5.45 -2.99
C VAL A 7 -11.47 4.65 -3.47
N THR A 8 -11.38 4.32 -4.76
CA THR A 8 -10.30 3.47 -5.31
C THR A 8 -8.95 4.16 -5.31
N LEU A 9 -8.90 5.48 -5.60
CA LEU A 9 -7.64 6.23 -5.59
C LEU A 9 -7.07 6.39 -4.17
N LEU A 10 -7.96 6.39 -3.16
CA LEU A 10 -7.58 6.59 -1.77
C LEU A 10 -6.72 5.44 -1.24
N ALA A 11 -7.07 4.19 -1.59
CA ALA A 11 -6.33 3.00 -1.13
C ALA A 11 -4.87 3.03 -1.60
N VAL A 12 -4.62 3.35 -2.87
CA VAL A 12 -3.26 3.45 -3.44
C VAL A 12 -2.43 4.53 -2.73
N GLY A 13 -3.03 5.69 -2.45
CA GLY A 13 -2.38 6.76 -1.71
C GLY A 13 -2.02 6.36 -0.28
N LEU A 14 -2.93 5.66 0.40
CA LEU A 14 -2.73 5.17 1.76
C LEU A 14 -1.63 4.10 1.84
N ILE A 15 -1.61 3.15 0.90
CA ILE A 15 -0.56 2.13 0.78
C ILE A 15 0.80 2.81 0.61
N ASN A 16 0.93 3.73 -0.36
CA ASN A 16 2.19 4.43 -0.59
C ASN A 16 2.66 5.22 0.64
N LYS A 17 1.75 5.94 1.32
CA LYS A 17 2.07 6.65 2.57
C LYS A 17 2.53 5.71 3.68
N ALA A 18 1.87 4.56 3.82
CA ALA A 18 2.23 3.57 4.83
C ALA A 18 3.63 2.97 4.57
N VAL A 19 3.92 2.63 3.32
CA VAL A 19 5.25 2.15 2.91
C VAL A 19 6.32 3.22 3.12
N MET A 20 6.04 4.48 2.77
CA MET A 20 6.97 5.59 3.03
C MET A 20 7.22 5.85 4.52
N SER A 21 6.18 5.77 5.34
CA SER A 21 6.30 5.97 6.79
C SER A 21 6.96 4.79 7.50
N GLY A 22 7.06 3.63 6.84
CA GLY A 22 7.54 2.40 7.46
C GLY A 22 6.55 1.78 8.44
N ASP A 23 5.25 2.04 8.27
CA ASP A 23 4.18 1.62 9.19
C ASP A 23 3.43 0.38 8.67
N PRO A 24 3.73 -0.84 9.17
CA PRO A 24 3.09 -2.05 8.68
C PRO A 24 1.60 -2.11 9.05
N ARG A 25 1.21 -1.51 10.18
CA ARG A 25 -0.19 -1.41 10.62
C ARG A 25 -1.04 -0.60 9.65
N ARG A 26 -0.53 0.56 9.22
CA ARG A 26 -1.22 1.41 8.24
C ARG A 26 -1.30 0.72 6.88
N LEU A 27 -0.25 0.00 6.51
CA LEU A 27 -0.21 -0.72 5.24
C LEU A 27 -1.31 -1.77 5.18
N ILE A 28 -1.41 -2.62 6.21
CA ILE A 28 -2.48 -3.62 6.31
C ILE A 28 -3.86 -2.96 6.29
N SER A 29 -4.05 -1.89 7.06
CA SER A 29 -5.35 -1.21 7.10
C SER A 29 -5.76 -0.67 5.73
N ALA A 30 -4.80 -0.26 4.89
CA ALA A 30 -5.06 0.20 3.54
C ALA A 30 -5.35 -0.97 2.57
N LEU A 31 -4.66 -2.10 2.73
CA LEU A 31 -4.89 -3.32 1.96
C LEU A 31 -6.26 -3.96 2.28
N LEU A 32 -6.73 -3.84 3.52
CA LEU A 32 -8.04 -4.29 3.98
C LEU A 32 -9.21 -3.41 3.51
N LEU A 33 -8.94 -2.28 2.84
CA LEU A 33 -10.01 -1.44 2.32
C LEU A 33 -10.76 -2.19 1.21
N PRO A 34 -12.11 -2.10 1.17
CA PRO A 34 -12.90 -2.72 0.11
C PRO A 34 -12.52 -2.19 -1.27
N SER A 35 -12.02 -0.95 -1.33
CA SER A 35 -11.55 -0.30 -2.54
C SER A 35 -10.20 -0.83 -3.05
N CYS A 36 -9.44 -1.54 -2.22
CA CYS A 36 -8.19 -2.16 -2.63
C CYS A 36 -8.44 -3.45 -3.43
N GLY A 37 -9.61 -4.08 -3.26
CA GLY A 37 -9.97 -5.32 -3.96
C GLY A 37 -9.08 -6.51 -3.61
N VAL A 38 -8.38 -6.45 -2.46
CA VAL A 38 -7.53 -7.53 -1.97
C VAL A 38 -8.29 -8.27 -0.87
N ASP A 39 -8.72 -9.48 -1.19
CA ASP A 39 -9.29 -10.40 -0.21
C ASP A 39 -8.15 -11.21 0.45
N GLU A 40 -8.37 -11.72 1.66
CA GLU A 40 -7.38 -12.58 2.37
C GLU A 40 -6.07 -11.91 2.87
N VAL A 41 -6.10 -10.62 3.19
CA VAL A 41 -4.92 -9.92 3.75
C VAL A 41 -4.66 -10.37 5.20
N SER A 42 -3.53 -11.04 5.44
CA SER A 42 -3.16 -11.50 6.78
C SER A 42 -2.36 -10.45 7.57
N PRO A 43 -2.86 -9.91 8.69
CA PRO A 43 -2.15 -8.92 9.50
C PRO A 43 -0.88 -9.49 10.14
N ALA A 44 -0.77 -10.81 10.30
CA ALA A 44 0.45 -11.45 10.81
C ALA A 44 1.65 -11.23 9.87
N ASN A 45 1.40 -11.05 8.58
CA ASN A 45 2.41 -10.83 7.56
C ASN A 45 2.66 -9.34 7.25
N ALA A 46 2.10 -8.41 8.03
CA ALA A 46 2.22 -6.96 7.81
C ALA A 46 3.67 -6.50 7.57
N CYS A 47 4.59 -7.00 8.41
CA CYS A 47 6.02 -6.70 8.30
C CYS A 47 6.62 -7.21 6.99
N LYS A 48 6.25 -8.42 6.54
CA LYS A 48 6.71 -8.98 5.25
C LYS A 48 6.21 -8.14 4.09
N TYR A 49 4.92 -7.79 4.07
CA TYR A 49 4.36 -6.96 3.00
C TYR A 49 5.06 -5.61 2.90
N LEU A 50 5.30 -4.96 4.04
CA LEU A 50 6.00 -3.68 4.09
C LEU A 50 7.42 -3.78 3.51
N THR A 51 8.18 -4.79 3.93
CA THR A 51 9.54 -5.02 3.43
C THR A 51 9.55 -5.28 1.92
N LEU A 52 8.67 -6.15 1.42
CA LEU A 52 8.58 -6.47 -0.01
C LEU A 52 8.19 -5.24 -0.84
N LEU A 53 7.18 -4.49 -0.40
CA LEU A 53 6.75 -3.27 -1.10
C LEU A 53 7.82 -2.17 -1.06
N SER A 54 8.53 -2.01 0.06
CA SER A 54 9.63 -1.07 0.19
C SER A 54 10.77 -1.42 -0.78
N GLN A 55 11.19 -2.70 -0.83
CA GLN A 55 12.20 -3.18 -1.78
C GLN A 55 11.75 -2.99 -3.24
N ALA A 56 10.53 -3.40 -3.57
CA ALA A 56 9.99 -3.25 -4.92
C ALA A 56 9.95 -1.78 -5.39
N ARG A 57 9.66 -0.85 -4.48
CA ARG A 57 9.74 0.59 -4.75
C ARG A 57 11.18 1.05 -4.99
N GLN A 58 12.14 0.60 -4.19
CA GLN A 58 13.55 0.94 -4.38
C GLN A 58 14.08 0.42 -5.73
N ILE A 59 13.67 -0.77 -6.15
CA ILE A 59 14.04 -1.31 -7.46
C ILE A 59 13.44 -0.44 -8.58
N LYS A 60 12.17 -0.05 -8.47
CA LYS A 60 11.53 0.84 -9.46
C LYS A 60 12.15 2.25 -9.48
N ALA A 61 12.58 2.79 -8.33
CA ALA A 61 13.26 4.08 -8.25
C ALA A 61 14.66 4.05 -8.90
N GLN A 62 15.35 2.92 -8.86
CA GLN A 62 16.64 2.73 -9.53
C GLN A 62 16.52 2.63 -11.07
N VAL A 63 15.32 2.35 -11.60
CA VAL A 63 15.06 2.35 -13.05
C VAL A 63 14.81 3.77 -13.60
N THR A 64 14.56 4.78 -12.74
CA THR A 64 14.32 6.17 -13.19
C THR A 64 15.50 7.12 -12.99
N ALA A 65 16.66 6.64 -12.52
CA ALA A 65 17.90 7.43 -12.39
C ALA A 65 18.93 7.10 -13.49
N GLN A 66 18.44 6.64 -14.66
CA GLN A 66 19.22 6.40 -15.86
C GLN A 66 18.45 6.94 -17.07
N VAL A 67 18.30 8.27 -17.15
CA VAL A 67 18.29 9.03 -18.42
C VAL A 67 18.61 10.49 -18.13
#